data_AF-A0A7X7HU88-F1
#
_entry.id   AF-A0A7X7HU88-F1
#
_cell.length_a   1.000
_cell.length_b   1.000
_cell.length_c   1.000
_cell.angle_alpha   90.00
_cell.angle_beta   90.00
_cell.angle_gamma   90.00
#
_symmetry.space_group_name_H-M   'P 1'
#
loop_
_entity.id
_entity.type
_entity.pdbx_description
1 polymer ?
#
loop_
_entity_poly.entity_id
_entity_poly.type
_entity_poly.pdbx_seq_one_letter_code
_entity_poly.pdbx_strand_id
1 'polypeptide(L)'
;MTDSGQTDTGDTTPSTPEGADGQSVIPGSGNAAVNAAVERSEQTAGRNVTPFSELPIAEDTANLRFGPDLHPGLLALLPLVGVWEGEGEADTEDRGQHRFGQQITVTHDGENYLSWSSRSWTYDSGGAVDAPAYREAGFWRISEDDKLEFLVSHASGFIEVYYGAPLTQSAWEMATDVVLASPTGPSRGGAKRIYGIVEGGDLGWVEERMHPEKGLVPHLSARLSRVAG
;
A
#
# COMPACT_ATOMS: atom_id res chain seq x y z
N MET A 1 -58.71 58.97 39.82
CA MET A 1 -59.09 58.16 38.65
C MET A 1 -58.01 58.36 37.61
N THR A 2 -57.10 57.40 37.49
CA THR A 2 -55.99 57.41 36.52
C THR A 2 -56.01 56.04 35.88
N ASP A 3 -56.24 56.02 34.57
CA ASP A 3 -56.25 54.83 33.73
C ASP A 3 -55.03 54.87 32.79
N SER A 4 -54.27 53.78 32.90
CA SER A 4 -53.45 53.03 31.95
C SER A 4 -52.99 53.64 30.63
N GLY A 5 -51.69 53.48 30.38
CA GLY A 5 -51.15 53.37 29.03
C GLY A 5 -49.63 53.24 29.03
N GLN A 6 -49.08 52.02 28.93
CA GLN A 6 -47.76 51.82 28.34
C GLN A 6 -47.50 50.38 27.86
N THR A 7 -47.48 50.26 26.52
CA THR A 7 -46.60 49.48 25.62
C THR A 7 -46.12 48.08 26.01
N ASP A 8 -46.62 47.12 25.23
CA ASP A 8 -46.13 45.75 25.08
C ASP A 8 -44.89 45.69 24.16
N THR A 9 -43.98 44.81 24.52
CA THR A 9 -42.64 44.58 23.99
C THR A 9 -42.67 43.63 22.79
N GLY A 10 -41.86 43.92 21.78
CA GLY A 10 -41.67 43.03 20.65
C GLY A 10 -40.99 41.71 21.01
N ASP A 11 -41.39 40.66 20.31
CA ASP A 11 -40.49 39.56 19.98
C ASP A 11 -40.74 39.16 18.52
N THR A 12 -39.65 39.12 17.76
CA THR A 12 -39.61 38.91 16.31
C THR A 12 -38.98 37.54 16.12
N THR A 13 -39.81 36.51 15.98
CA THR A 13 -39.35 35.17 15.66
C THR A 13 -38.82 35.13 14.23
N PRO A 14 -37.55 34.76 13.97
CA PRO A 14 -37.09 34.52 12.61
C PRO A 14 -37.60 33.16 12.14
N SER A 15 -38.18 33.16 10.95
CA SER A 15 -38.58 32.00 10.16
C SER A 15 -37.39 31.11 9.83
N THR A 16 -37.47 29.83 10.21
CA THR A 16 -36.55 28.76 9.78
C THR A 16 -36.66 28.56 8.26
N PRO A 17 -35.57 28.60 7.48
CA PRO A 17 -35.60 28.19 6.09
C PRO A 17 -35.56 26.66 5.98
N GLU A 18 -36.52 26.09 5.24
CA GLU A 18 -36.44 24.76 4.63
C GLU A 18 -35.47 24.79 3.43
N GLY A 19 -34.68 23.72 3.25
CA GLY A 19 -33.83 23.43 2.09
C GLY A 19 -32.56 22.66 2.52
N ALA A 20 -32.52 21.32 2.40
CA ALA A 20 -31.92 20.56 1.29
C ALA A 20 -30.41 20.87 1.12
N ASP A 21 -29.46 19.96 1.32
CA ASP A 21 -29.38 18.63 0.71
C ASP A 21 -28.85 17.56 1.69
N GLY A 22 -29.67 16.53 1.91
CA GLY A 22 -29.18 15.26 2.40
C GLY A 22 -28.28 14.66 1.32
N GLN A 23 -27.03 14.39 1.68
CA GLN A 23 -26.11 13.60 0.87
C GLN A 23 -26.83 12.29 0.54
N SER A 24 -27.30 12.17 -0.70
CA SER A 24 -28.01 10.99 -1.16
C SER A 24 -27.03 9.83 -1.17
N VAL A 25 -27.08 9.01 -0.12
CA VAL A 25 -26.46 7.69 -0.14
C VAL A 25 -27.11 6.96 -1.31
N ILE A 26 -26.36 6.80 -2.40
CA ILE A 26 -26.82 6.08 -3.59
C ILE A 26 -27.18 4.66 -3.13
N PRO A 27 -28.46 4.27 -3.07
CA PRO A 27 -28.84 2.94 -2.64
C PRO A 27 -28.35 1.96 -3.70
N GLY A 28 -27.30 1.21 -3.38
CA GLY A 28 -26.66 0.27 -4.31
C GLY A 28 -25.14 0.35 -4.38
N SER A 29 -24.51 1.44 -3.94
CA SER A 29 -23.03 1.54 -4.00
C SER A 29 -22.33 0.55 -3.07
N GLY A 30 -22.82 0.38 -1.84
CA GLY A 30 -22.28 -0.59 -0.88
C GLY A 30 -22.44 -2.04 -1.35
N ASN A 31 -23.62 -2.42 -1.83
CA ASN A 31 -23.86 -3.77 -2.36
C ASN A 31 -23.03 -4.03 -3.63
N ALA A 32 -22.88 -3.03 -4.50
CA ALA A 32 -22.02 -3.15 -5.68
C ALA A 32 -20.54 -3.32 -5.31
N ALA A 33 -20.05 -2.57 -4.32
CA ALA A 33 -18.68 -2.70 -3.83
C ALA A 33 -18.42 -4.07 -3.20
N VAL A 34 -19.37 -4.58 -2.41
CA VAL A 34 -19.30 -5.93 -1.82
C VAL A 34 -19.29 -7.01 -2.90
N ASN A 35 -20.21 -6.94 -3.87
CA ASN A 35 -20.26 -7.91 -4.97
C ASN A 35 -18.97 -7.91 -5.79
N ALA A 36 -18.44 -6.73 -6.14
CA ALA A 36 -17.18 -6.61 -6.84
C ALA A 36 -16.00 -7.17 -6.03
N ALA A 37 -16.01 -7.05 -4.70
CA ALA A 37 -15.01 -7.65 -3.84
C ALA A 37 -15.12 -9.18 -3.80
N VAL A 38 -16.34 -9.73 -3.80
CA VAL A 38 -16.59 -11.18 -3.87
C VAL A 38 -16.07 -11.75 -5.19
N GLU A 39 -16.45 -11.15 -6.32
CA GLU A 39 -16.01 -11.60 -7.65
C GLU A 39 -14.48 -11.58 -7.78
N ARG A 40 -13.81 -10.52 -7.29
CA ARG A 40 -12.34 -10.46 -7.27
C ARG A 40 -11.74 -11.57 -6.41
N SER A 41 -12.29 -11.80 -5.21
CA SER A 41 -11.85 -12.86 -4.32
C SER A 41 -11.98 -14.23 -4.97
N GLU A 42 -13.09 -14.53 -5.66
CA GLU A 42 -13.26 -15.79 -6.38
C GLU A 42 -12.21 -16.01 -7.47
N GLN A 43 -11.81 -14.94 -8.16
CA GLN A 43 -10.79 -15.00 -9.21
C GLN A 43 -9.36 -15.22 -8.67
N THR A 44 -9.04 -14.70 -7.47
CA THR A 44 -7.68 -14.77 -6.90
C THR A 44 -7.50 -15.91 -5.91
N ALA A 45 -8.56 -16.35 -5.22
CA ALA A 45 -8.50 -17.31 -4.12
C ALA A 45 -7.96 -18.69 -4.52
N GLY A 46 -8.10 -19.09 -5.79
CA GLY A 46 -7.55 -20.33 -6.32
C GLY A 46 -6.12 -20.22 -6.89
N ARG A 47 -5.55 -19.01 -6.93
CA ARG A 47 -4.23 -18.76 -7.54
C ARG A 47 -3.15 -18.70 -6.47
N ASN A 48 -1.96 -19.23 -6.79
CA ASN A 48 -0.78 -19.20 -5.94
C ASN A 48 0.50 -19.08 -6.78
N VAL A 49 1.66 -18.87 -6.14
CA VAL A 49 2.97 -19.00 -6.78
C VAL A 49 3.22 -20.46 -7.20
N THR A 50 3.98 -20.65 -8.27
CA THR A 50 4.24 -21.98 -8.82
C THR A 50 5.49 -22.59 -8.19
N PRO A 51 5.40 -23.74 -7.50
CA PRO A 51 6.58 -24.43 -6.99
C PRO A 51 7.39 -25.03 -8.15
N PHE A 52 8.70 -25.14 -7.98
CA PHE A 52 9.59 -25.66 -9.03
C PHE A 52 9.75 -27.19 -8.96
N SER A 53 9.84 -27.73 -7.75
CA SER A 53 10.01 -29.14 -7.42
C SER A 53 9.64 -29.36 -5.96
N GLU A 54 9.37 -30.59 -5.53
CA GLU A 54 9.17 -30.88 -4.11
C GLU A 54 10.46 -30.67 -3.31
N LEU A 55 10.42 -29.76 -2.34
CA LEU A 55 11.48 -29.56 -1.36
C LEU A 55 11.22 -30.34 -0.06
N PRO A 56 12.25 -30.69 0.73
CA PRO A 56 12.08 -31.30 2.05
C PRO A 56 11.66 -30.29 3.14
N ILE A 57 11.24 -29.09 2.73
CA ILE A 57 10.77 -27.98 3.57
C ILE A 57 9.46 -27.45 2.97
N ALA A 58 8.75 -26.59 3.71
CA ALA A 58 7.54 -25.98 3.21
C ALA A 58 7.81 -25.13 1.96
N GLU A 59 6.91 -25.22 0.99
CA GLU A 59 6.94 -24.37 -0.21
C GLU A 59 6.46 -22.96 0.14
N ASP A 60 7.01 -21.96 -0.56
CA ASP A 60 6.50 -20.59 -0.53
C ASP A 60 5.03 -20.55 -0.98
N THR A 61 4.21 -19.83 -0.24
CA THR A 61 2.81 -19.56 -0.59
C THR A 61 2.52 -18.06 -0.56
N ALA A 62 1.87 -17.56 -1.61
CA ALA A 62 1.30 -16.20 -1.67
C ALA A 62 -0.20 -16.22 -1.36
N ASN A 63 -0.73 -17.32 -0.84
CA ASN A 63 -2.16 -17.50 -0.59
C ASN A 63 -2.37 -18.28 0.69
N LEU A 64 -2.94 -17.61 1.69
CA LEU A 64 -3.16 -18.11 3.05
C LEU A 64 -4.10 -19.33 3.16
N ARG A 65 -4.73 -19.75 2.04
CA ARG A 65 -5.54 -20.97 1.97
C ARG A 65 -4.74 -22.22 1.61
N PHE A 66 -3.48 -22.05 1.23
CA PHE A 66 -2.59 -23.11 0.78
C PHE A 66 -1.25 -23.04 1.53
N GLY A 67 -0.57 -24.17 1.62
CA GLY A 67 0.74 -24.26 2.29
C GLY A 67 0.61 -24.32 3.82
N PRO A 68 1.69 -23.99 4.54
CA PRO A 68 1.69 -23.99 6.00
C PRO A 68 0.85 -22.85 6.56
N ASP A 69 0.50 -22.93 7.85
CA ASP A 69 -0.13 -21.81 8.55
C ASP A 69 0.82 -20.61 8.60
N LEU A 70 0.27 -19.39 8.53
CA LEU A 70 1.04 -18.18 8.75
C LEU A 70 1.53 -18.12 10.20
N HIS A 71 2.81 -17.79 10.39
CA HIS A 71 3.37 -17.63 11.73
C HIS A 71 2.56 -16.60 12.56
N PRO A 72 2.19 -16.88 13.82
CA PRO A 72 1.34 -15.99 14.62
C PRO A 72 1.91 -14.58 14.84
N GLY A 73 3.23 -14.41 14.79
CA GLY A 73 3.86 -13.09 14.84
C GLY A 73 3.49 -12.20 13.64
N LEU A 74 3.18 -12.78 12.49
CA LEU A 74 2.97 -12.05 11.23
C LEU A 74 1.51 -11.64 11.01
N LEU A 75 0.61 -11.81 11.99
CA LEU A 75 -0.81 -11.48 11.83
C LEU A 75 -1.03 -10.00 11.45
N ALA A 76 -0.18 -9.09 11.94
CA ALA A 76 -0.23 -7.67 11.56
C ALA A 76 0.12 -7.41 10.08
N LEU A 77 0.80 -8.35 9.42
CA LEU A 77 1.19 -8.28 8.00
C LEU A 77 0.34 -9.19 7.10
N LEU A 78 -0.61 -9.94 7.67
CA LEU A 78 -1.47 -10.90 6.97
C LEU A 78 -2.05 -10.33 5.66
N PRO A 79 -2.60 -9.10 5.61
CA PRO A 79 -3.20 -8.60 4.38
C PRO A 79 -2.20 -8.39 3.21
N LEU A 80 -0.90 -8.32 3.47
CA LEU A 80 0.13 -8.15 2.42
C LEU A 80 0.38 -9.41 1.62
N VAL A 81 0.21 -10.61 2.21
CA VAL A 81 0.49 -11.90 1.56
C VAL A 81 -0.35 -12.01 0.29
N GLY A 82 0.30 -12.19 -0.86
CA GLY A 82 -0.36 -12.09 -2.16
C GLY A 82 0.59 -11.81 -3.32
N VAL A 83 0.05 -11.93 -4.53
CA VAL A 83 0.65 -11.34 -5.73
C VAL A 83 -0.19 -10.15 -6.15
N TRP A 84 0.49 -9.04 -6.42
CA TRP A 84 -0.11 -7.73 -6.69
C TRP A 84 0.43 -7.19 -8.00
N GLU A 85 -0.44 -6.71 -8.87
CA GLU A 85 -0.08 -6.14 -10.17
C GLU A 85 -0.85 -4.85 -10.42
N GLY A 86 -0.18 -3.88 -11.04
CA GLY A 86 -0.80 -2.61 -11.38
C GLY A 86 0.21 -1.60 -11.84
N GLU A 87 -0.09 -0.33 -11.59
CA GLU A 87 0.70 0.78 -12.09
C GLU A 87 0.90 1.85 -11.03
N GLY A 88 1.91 2.67 -11.28
CA GLY A 88 2.27 3.78 -10.44
C GLY A 88 2.80 4.97 -11.21
N GLU A 89 3.05 6.03 -10.46
CA GLU A 89 3.65 7.27 -10.92
C GLU A 89 4.96 7.50 -10.17
N ALA A 90 5.97 7.93 -10.89
CA ALA A 90 7.29 8.23 -10.35
C ALA A 90 7.72 9.63 -10.78
N ASP A 91 8.41 10.35 -9.88
CA ASP A 91 9.13 11.57 -10.19
C ASP A 91 10.61 11.36 -9.83
N THR A 92 11.45 11.35 -10.84
CA THR A 92 12.84 10.90 -10.77
C THR A 92 13.76 11.92 -11.41
N GLU A 93 14.98 12.06 -10.92
CA GLU A 93 15.93 13.03 -11.46
C GLU A 93 16.30 12.75 -12.92
N ASP A 94 16.33 11.47 -13.32
CA ASP A 94 16.77 11.02 -14.64
C ASP A 94 15.66 11.04 -15.70
N ARG A 95 14.39 10.79 -15.31
CA ARG A 95 13.26 10.71 -16.26
C ARG A 95 12.15 11.74 -16.02
N GLY A 96 12.20 12.47 -14.91
CA GLY A 96 11.10 13.32 -14.45
C GLY A 96 9.84 12.51 -14.12
N GLN A 97 8.68 13.14 -14.27
CA GLN A 97 7.37 12.50 -14.04
C GLN A 97 7.04 11.48 -15.12
N HIS A 98 6.79 10.24 -14.72
CA HIS A 98 6.42 9.16 -15.63
C HIS A 98 5.62 8.06 -14.93
N ARG A 99 4.94 7.24 -15.75
CA ARG A 99 4.23 6.04 -15.29
C ARG A 99 5.14 4.81 -15.35
N PHE A 100 4.90 3.86 -14.46
CA PHE A 100 5.51 2.54 -14.46
C PHE A 100 4.47 1.47 -14.13
N GLY A 101 4.67 0.26 -14.66
CA GLY A 101 3.95 -0.93 -14.22
C GLY A 101 4.76 -1.71 -13.19
N GLN A 102 4.09 -2.45 -12.31
CA GLN A 102 4.75 -3.16 -11.21
C GLN A 102 4.03 -4.46 -10.89
N GLN A 103 4.83 -5.48 -10.55
CA GLN A 103 4.38 -6.67 -9.85
C GLN A 103 5.12 -6.80 -8.52
N ILE A 104 4.38 -7.02 -7.44
CA ILE A 104 4.88 -7.35 -6.11
C ILE A 104 4.42 -8.76 -5.76
N THR A 105 5.32 -9.58 -5.22
CA THR A 105 5.02 -10.93 -4.73
C THR A 105 5.46 -11.00 -3.28
N VAL A 106 4.52 -11.32 -2.41
CA VAL A 106 4.71 -11.48 -0.96
C VAL A 106 4.30 -12.90 -0.58
N THR A 107 5.28 -13.72 -0.18
CA THR A 107 5.06 -15.12 0.20
C THR A 107 5.50 -15.39 1.64
N HIS A 108 5.09 -16.53 2.18
CA HIS A 108 5.66 -17.11 3.39
C HIS A 108 5.78 -18.63 3.24
N ASP A 109 6.58 -19.23 4.10
CA ASP A 109 6.79 -20.68 4.24
C ASP A 109 6.48 -21.17 5.67
N GLY A 110 5.80 -20.33 6.47
CA GLY A 110 5.38 -20.63 7.84
C GLY A 110 6.37 -20.16 8.92
N GLU A 111 7.55 -19.72 8.52
CA GLU A 111 8.51 -19.08 9.41
C GLU A 111 8.13 -17.62 9.74
N ASN A 112 8.81 -17.03 10.73
CA ASN A 112 8.51 -15.66 11.19
C ASN A 112 9.11 -14.55 10.30
N TYR A 113 8.85 -14.63 9.00
CA TYR A 113 9.11 -13.58 8.01
C TYR A 113 8.15 -13.69 6.81
N LEU A 114 8.05 -12.62 6.02
CA LEU A 114 7.50 -12.68 4.66
C LEU A 114 8.61 -12.46 3.65
N SER A 115 8.66 -13.28 2.61
CA SER A 115 9.52 -13.10 1.45
C SER A 115 8.93 -12.03 0.52
N TRP A 116 9.76 -11.11 0.05
CA TRP A 116 9.39 -10.00 -0.81
C TRP A 116 10.14 -10.04 -2.14
N SER A 117 9.42 -9.84 -3.24
CA SER A 117 10.00 -9.56 -4.56
C SER A 117 9.16 -8.51 -5.28
N SER A 118 9.80 -7.43 -5.76
CA SER A 118 9.19 -6.43 -6.63
C SER A 118 9.94 -6.33 -7.95
N ARG A 119 9.20 -6.21 -9.04
CA ARG A 119 9.72 -5.93 -10.38
C ARG A 119 8.85 -4.85 -11.03
N SER A 120 9.47 -3.88 -11.68
CA SER A 120 8.76 -2.86 -12.43
C SER A 120 9.30 -2.69 -13.84
N TRP A 121 8.51 -2.03 -14.67
CA TRP A 121 8.82 -1.69 -16.05
C TRP A 121 8.23 -0.32 -16.37
N THR A 122 8.80 0.37 -17.35
CA THR A 122 8.33 1.68 -17.79
C THR A 122 7.58 1.60 -19.12
N TYR A 123 6.98 2.72 -19.51
CA TYR A 123 6.24 2.86 -20.76
C TYR A 123 6.82 3.97 -21.63
N ASP A 124 6.81 3.79 -22.94
CA ASP A 124 7.10 4.85 -23.90
C ASP A 124 5.97 5.88 -24.01
N SER A 125 6.16 6.91 -24.84
CA SER A 125 5.14 7.96 -25.07
C SER A 125 3.85 7.44 -25.71
N GLY A 126 3.88 6.26 -26.34
CA GLY A 126 2.72 5.58 -26.91
C GLY A 126 2.00 4.66 -25.92
N GLY A 127 2.54 4.48 -24.71
CA GLY A 127 2.00 3.58 -23.68
C GLY A 127 2.43 2.12 -23.83
N ALA A 128 3.34 1.79 -24.75
CA ALA A 128 3.90 0.45 -24.84
C ALA A 128 5.02 0.27 -23.82
N VAL A 129 5.23 -0.96 -23.33
CA VAL A 129 6.36 -1.27 -22.43
C VAL A 129 7.68 -1.00 -23.15
N ASP A 130 8.57 -0.22 -22.54
CA ASP A 130 9.84 0.18 -23.15
C ASP A 130 11.05 -0.57 -22.55
N ALA A 131 11.11 -0.73 -21.22
CA ALA A 131 12.26 -1.25 -20.50
C ALA A 131 11.88 -1.81 -19.11
N PRO A 132 12.61 -2.82 -18.62
CA PRO A 132 12.66 -3.11 -17.19
C PRO A 132 13.18 -1.91 -16.41
N ALA A 133 12.64 -1.69 -15.21
CA ALA A 133 13.01 -0.58 -14.34
C ALA A 133 13.53 -1.09 -13.00
N TYR A 134 12.84 -0.80 -11.90
CA TYR A 134 13.25 -1.16 -10.55
C TYR A 134 13.04 -2.65 -10.28
N ARG A 135 14.00 -3.27 -9.58
CA ARG A 135 13.88 -4.63 -9.08
C ARG A 135 14.50 -4.72 -7.71
N GLU A 136 13.72 -5.24 -6.78
CA GLU A 136 14.13 -5.41 -5.39
C GLU A 136 13.61 -6.74 -4.83
N ALA A 137 14.35 -7.30 -3.88
CA ALA A 137 13.97 -8.52 -3.18
C ALA A 137 14.47 -8.47 -1.73
N GLY A 138 13.76 -9.11 -0.81
CA GLY A 138 14.02 -8.94 0.61
C GLY A 138 13.07 -9.70 1.52
N PHE A 139 13.05 -9.30 2.78
CA PHE A 139 12.22 -9.92 3.81
C PHE A 139 11.57 -8.87 4.72
N TRP A 140 10.27 -9.03 4.97
CA TRP A 140 9.57 -8.35 6.06
C TRP A 140 9.64 -9.22 7.32
N ARG A 141 9.88 -8.58 8.46
CA ARG A 141 9.98 -9.22 9.76
C ARG A 141 9.26 -8.40 10.82
N ILE A 142 8.95 -9.05 11.92
CA ILE A 142 8.35 -8.41 13.09
C ILE A 142 9.02 -8.93 14.36
N SER A 143 9.35 -8.00 15.26
CA SER A 143 9.90 -8.30 16.58
C SER A 143 8.79 -8.63 17.59
N GLU A 144 9.18 -9.11 18.77
CA GLU A 144 8.24 -9.38 19.88
C GLU A 144 7.52 -8.12 20.39
N ASP A 145 8.09 -6.93 20.15
CA ASP A 145 7.52 -5.62 20.52
C ASP A 145 6.73 -4.97 19.36
N ASP A 146 6.26 -5.78 18.39
CA ASP A 146 5.50 -5.36 17.20
C ASP A 146 6.22 -4.31 16.33
N LYS A 147 7.56 -4.24 16.41
CA LYS A 147 8.36 -3.41 15.48
C LYS A 147 8.60 -4.15 14.19
N LEU A 148 8.33 -3.47 13.08
CA LEU A 148 8.55 -3.99 11.74
C LEU A 148 9.97 -3.72 11.28
N GLU A 149 10.54 -4.70 10.59
CA GLU A 149 11.80 -4.58 9.88
C GLU A 149 11.56 -4.97 8.42
N PHE A 150 12.13 -4.22 7.48
CA PHE A 150 12.12 -4.61 6.07
C PHE A 150 13.54 -4.50 5.50
N LEU A 151 14.11 -5.66 5.17
CA LEU A 151 15.48 -5.80 4.70
C LEU A 151 15.42 -6.05 3.21
N VAL A 152 15.94 -5.12 2.40
CA VAL A 152 15.74 -5.17 0.95
C VAL A 152 17.03 -4.89 0.19
N SER A 153 17.25 -5.68 -0.86
CA SER A 153 18.35 -5.51 -1.81
C SER A 153 17.79 -5.10 -3.17
N HIS A 154 18.43 -4.11 -3.78
CA HIS A 154 18.06 -3.56 -5.07
C HIS A 154 19.04 -4.03 -6.15
N ALA A 155 18.50 -4.45 -7.30
CA ALA A 155 19.29 -4.93 -8.43
C ALA A 155 20.23 -3.85 -9.02
N SER A 156 19.96 -2.57 -8.74
CA SER A 156 20.82 -1.43 -9.09
C SER A 156 22.06 -1.28 -8.20
N GLY A 157 22.25 -2.16 -7.21
CA GLY A 157 23.50 -2.27 -6.46
C GLY A 157 23.52 -1.51 -5.14
N PHE A 158 22.40 -1.46 -4.42
CA PHE A 158 22.34 -0.95 -3.05
C PHE A 158 21.38 -1.79 -2.19
N ILE A 159 21.53 -1.69 -0.87
CA ILE A 159 20.65 -2.33 0.11
C ILE A 159 20.06 -1.26 1.04
N GLU A 160 18.86 -1.51 1.53
CA GLU A 160 18.19 -0.68 2.53
C GLU A 160 17.70 -1.56 3.68
N VAL A 161 17.77 -1.02 4.89
CA VAL A 161 17.11 -1.56 6.08
C VAL A 161 16.12 -0.52 6.56
N TYR A 162 14.85 -0.91 6.59
CA TYR A 162 13.77 -0.09 7.10
C TYR A 162 13.33 -0.58 8.47
N TYR A 163 12.97 0.37 9.33
CA TYR A 163 12.22 0.12 10.57
C TYR A 163 10.89 0.83 10.52
N GLY A 164 9.89 0.26 11.19
CA GLY A 164 8.54 0.80 11.13
C GLY A 164 7.56 0.16 12.09
N ALA A 165 6.29 0.47 11.88
CA ALA A 165 5.18 -0.05 12.67
C ALA A 165 3.87 -0.05 11.85
N PRO A 166 2.88 -0.86 12.25
CA PRO A 166 1.51 -0.72 11.76
C PRO A 166 0.95 0.67 12.11
N LEU A 167 0.35 1.34 11.13
CA LEU A 167 -0.47 2.54 11.33
C LEU A 167 -1.92 2.15 11.64
N THR A 168 -2.41 1.10 10.99
CA THR A 168 -3.74 0.51 11.17
C THR A 168 -3.63 -1.02 11.04
N GLN A 169 -4.76 -1.73 11.06
CA GLN A 169 -4.79 -3.18 10.81
C GLN A 169 -4.34 -3.58 9.39
N SER A 170 -4.29 -2.62 8.46
CA SER A 170 -4.00 -2.88 7.05
C SER A 170 -3.16 -1.78 6.41
N ALA A 171 -2.41 -1.02 7.21
CA ALA A 171 -1.50 0.01 6.74
C ALA A 171 -0.24 0.07 7.61
N TRP A 172 0.90 0.31 6.99
CA TRP A 172 2.23 0.22 7.61
C TRP A 172 3.11 1.36 7.13
N GLU A 173 3.85 1.97 8.06
CA GLU A 173 4.84 2.99 7.75
C GLU A 173 6.23 2.45 8.06
N MET A 174 7.16 2.67 7.12
CA MET A 174 8.54 2.21 7.16
C MET A 174 9.47 3.37 6.83
N ALA A 175 10.56 3.55 7.57
CA ALA A 175 11.60 4.53 7.25
C ALA A 175 12.98 3.86 7.25
N THR A 176 13.83 4.22 6.29
CA THR A 176 15.20 3.69 6.23
C THR A 176 16.01 4.17 7.41
N ASP A 177 16.72 3.25 8.04
CA ASP A 177 17.79 3.56 9.00
C ASP A 177 19.16 3.43 8.36
N VAL A 178 19.32 2.45 7.46
CA VAL A 178 20.55 2.21 6.71
C VAL A 178 20.26 2.20 5.21
N VAL A 179 21.07 2.95 4.46
CA VAL A 179 21.19 2.84 3.00
C VAL A 179 22.67 2.60 2.69
N LEU A 180 22.97 1.49 2.04
CA LEU A 180 24.34 1.13 1.68
C LEU A 180 24.44 0.79 0.20
N ALA A 181 25.19 1.60 -0.54
CA ALA A 181 25.48 1.36 -1.94
C ALA A 181 26.76 0.54 -2.12
N SER A 182 26.78 -0.33 -3.12
CA SER A 182 28.01 -0.92 -3.66
C SER A 182 28.85 0.16 -4.38
N PRO A 183 30.14 -0.12 -4.69
CA PRO A 183 31.01 0.87 -5.36
C PRO A 183 30.49 1.38 -6.71
N THR A 184 29.62 0.61 -7.39
CA THR A 184 28.99 1.00 -8.67
C THR A 184 27.50 1.32 -8.52
N GLY A 185 26.96 1.24 -7.31
CA GLY A 185 25.57 1.53 -7.02
C GLY A 185 25.30 3.04 -7.01
N PRO A 186 24.04 3.46 -7.23
CA PRO A 186 23.67 4.87 -7.15
C PRO A 186 23.80 5.40 -5.72
N SER A 187 24.19 6.66 -5.58
CA SER A 187 24.03 7.36 -4.30
C SER A 187 22.55 7.59 -4.03
N ARG A 188 22.07 7.13 -2.87
CA ARG A 188 20.67 7.23 -2.47
C ARG A 188 20.57 7.79 -1.06
N GLY A 189 19.69 8.77 -0.88
CA GLY A 189 19.28 9.23 0.44
C GLY A 189 18.29 8.26 1.07
N GLY A 190 18.05 8.46 2.37
CA GLY A 190 17.02 7.71 3.10
C GLY A 190 15.63 7.87 2.48
N ALA A 191 14.74 6.92 2.75
CA ALA A 191 13.40 6.87 2.21
C ALA A 191 12.37 6.58 3.31
N LYS A 192 11.13 7.01 3.07
CA LYS A 192 9.94 6.68 3.85
C LYS A 192 8.94 6.01 2.92
N ARG A 193 8.45 4.83 3.30
CA ARG A 193 7.43 4.08 2.58
C ARG A 193 6.18 3.92 3.44
N ILE A 194 5.02 4.17 2.85
CA ILE A 194 3.73 3.84 3.44
C ILE A 194 3.05 2.84 2.51
N TYR A 195 2.62 1.71 3.07
CA TYR A 195 1.84 0.68 2.40
C TYR A 195 0.45 0.61 3.04
N GLY A 196 -0.57 0.28 2.26
CA GLY A 196 -1.88 -0.01 2.83
C GLY A 196 -2.85 -0.66 1.87
N ILE A 197 -3.74 -1.48 2.41
CA ILE A 197 -4.88 -2.01 1.68
C ILE A 197 -5.96 -0.93 1.62
N VAL A 198 -6.25 -0.44 0.42
CA VAL A 198 -7.21 0.64 0.19
C VAL A 198 -8.60 0.09 -0.15
N GLU A 199 -9.58 0.99 -0.31
CA GLU A 199 -10.93 0.61 -0.72
C GLU A 199 -10.91 -0.22 -2.02
N GLY A 200 -11.60 -1.36 -1.99
CA GLY A 200 -11.61 -2.33 -3.09
C GLY A 200 -10.62 -3.49 -2.90
N GLY A 201 -9.72 -3.41 -1.91
CA GLY A 201 -8.78 -4.48 -1.58
C GLY A 201 -7.45 -4.42 -2.33
N ASP A 202 -7.19 -3.31 -3.04
CA ASP A 202 -5.92 -3.05 -3.72
C ASP A 202 -4.82 -2.68 -2.70
N LEU A 203 -3.57 -3.01 -3.02
CA LEU A 203 -2.40 -2.51 -2.32
C LEU A 203 -2.01 -1.14 -2.89
N GLY A 204 -2.18 -0.09 -2.08
CA GLY A 204 -1.63 1.23 -2.34
C GLY A 204 -0.29 1.40 -1.61
N TRP A 205 0.67 2.06 -2.25
CA TRP A 205 1.89 2.48 -1.56
C TRP A 205 2.46 3.79 -2.10
N VAL A 206 3.20 4.49 -1.24
CA VAL A 206 3.93 5.72 -1.55
C VAL A 206 5.34 5.60 -0.98
N GLU A 207 6.34 6.03 -1.74
CA GLU A 207 7.71 6.28 -1.29
C GLU A 207 8.04 7.76 -1.44
N GLU A 208 8.52 8.33 -0.34
CA GLU A 208 9.24 9.60 -0.32
C GLU A 208 10.72 9.33 -0.13
N ARG A 209 11.57 10.17 -0.71
CA ARG A 209 13.03 10.01 -0.63
C ARG A 209 13.70 11.33 -0.26
N MET A 210 14.79 11.24 0.51
CA MET A 210 15.52 12.39 1.00
C MET A 210 16.24 13.11 -0.14
N HIS A 211 15.86 14.37 -0.36
CA HIS A 211 16.53 15.32 -1.23
C HIS A 211 17.46 16.23 -0.39
N PRO A 212 18.68 16.54 -0.86
CA PRO A 212 19.67 17.31 -0.10
C PRO A 212 19.17 18.66 0.44
N GLU A 213 18.33 19.35 -0.33
CA GLU A 213 17.84 20.70 0.02
C GLU A 213 16.39 20.75 0.50
N LYS A 214 15.58 19.73 0.17
CA LYS A 214 14.11 19.79 0.33
C LYS A 214 13.60 18.86 1.42
N GLY A 215 14.46 18.02 2.01
CA GLY A 215 14.04 16.96 2.92
C GLY A 215 13.37 15.82 2.16
N LEU A 216 12.42 15.14 2.80
CA LEU A 216 11.62 14.09 2.13
C LEU A 216 10.75 14.72 1.04
N VAL A 217 10.87 14.20 -0.18
CA VAL A 217 10.04 14.58 -1.32
C VAL A 217 9.36 13.34 -1.92
N PRO A 218 8.15 13.49 -2.50
CA PRO A 218 7.51 12.41 -3.23
C PRO A 218 8.44 11.83 -4.30
N HIS A 219 8.51 10.50 -4.38
CA HIS A 219 9.38 9.82 -5.33
C HIS A 219 8.61 8.80 -6.17
N LEU A 220 7.92 7.85 -5.54
CA LEU A 220 7.08 6.86 -6.23
C LEU A 220 5.74 6.71 -5.51
N SER A 221 4.71 6.36 -6.26
CA SER A 221 3.47 5.83 -5.70
C SER A 221 2.87 4.80 -6.65
N ALA A 222 2.14 3.81 -6.13
CA ALA A 222 1.43 2.87 -6.97
C ALA A 222 0.14 2.35 -6.31
N ARG A 223 -0.76 1.85 -7.16
CA ARG A 223 -1.96 1.11 -6.76
C ARG A 223 -2.01 -0.20 -7.53
N LEU A 224 -1.99 -1.30 -6.79
CA LEU A 224 -1.83 -2.65 -7.34
C LEU A 224 -3.02 -3.52 -6.94
N SER A 225 -3.65 -4.15 -7.92
CA SER A 225 -4.71 -5.11 -7.69
C SER A 225 -4.15 -6.48 -7.37
N ARG A 226 -4.85 -7.20 -6.49
CA ARG A 226 -4.50 -8.57 -6.15
C ARG A 226 -4.76 -9.49 -7.34
N VAL A 227 -3.80 -10.33 -7.70
CA VAL A 227 -3.92 -11.34 -8.76
C VAL A 227 -3.74 -12.77 -8.25
N ALA A 228 -3.26 -12.95 -7.02
CA ALA A 228 -3.25 -14.22 -6.28
C ALA A 228 -3.30 -13.97 -4.76
N GLY A 229 -3.91 -14.90 -4.02
CA GLY A 229 -4.18 -14.78 -2.58
C GLY A 229 -5.61 -14.38 -2.24
#